data_AF-A0A1Q5CVW1-F1
#
_entry.id   AF-A0A1Q5CVW1-F1
#
_cell.length_a   1.000
_cell.length_b   1.000
_cell.length_c   1.000
_cell.angle_alpha   90.00
_cell.angle_beta   90.00
_cell.angle_gamma   90.00
#
_symmetry.space_group_name_H-M   'P 1'
#
loop_
_entity.id
_entity.type
_entity.pdbx_description
1 polymer ?
#
loop_
_entity_poly.entity_id
_entity_poly.type
_entity_poly.pdbx_seq_one_letter_code
_entity_poly.pdbx_strand_id
1 'polypeptide(L)'
;MDLVVVPARWLAEPIARVLGADGRTRQERRDELMQDLTLPGDDIDDLGLRHISRAAAWFVILAAGFFLSMAVAIPISLFIKELSDQAFFGAALFSFFLFFMACLHAVKALIVHYLPEHWWSPRSPVWRVAMLSQLPDLAVALALAYLVAASVIR
;
A
#
# COMPACT_ATOMS: atom_id res chain seq x y z
N MET A 1 23.43 -15.17 -9.60
CA MET A 1 22.20 -14.36 -9.75
C MET A 1 22.42 -13.10 -8.95
N ASP A 2 22.31 -11.92 -9.56
CA ASP A 2 22.47 -10.65 -8.85
C ASP A 2 21.43 -10.51 -7.74
N LEU A 3 21.92 -10.42 -6.50
CA LEU A 3 21.12 -10.23 -5.28
C LEU A 3 20.30 -8.93 -5.30
N VAL A 4 20.60 -8.01 -6.23
CA VAL A 4 19.88 -6.75 -6.45
C VAL A 4 18.69 -6.91 -7.41
N VAL A 5 18.69 -7.93 -8.28
CA VAL A 5 17.68 -8.10 -9.34
C VAL A 5 16.43 -8.84 -8.86
N VAL A 6 16.57 -9.71 -7.85
CA VAL A 6 15.45 -10.49 -7.30
C VAL A 6 14.43 -9.61 -6.57
N PRO A 7 14.84 -8.68 -5.67
CA PRO A 7 13.90 -7.75 -5.03
C PRO A 7 13.26 -6.78 -6.03
N ALA A 8 14.03 -6.32 -7.02
CA ALA A 8 13.54 -5.42 -8.06
C ALA A 8 12.46 -6.09 -8.92
N ARG A 9 12.59 -7.37 -9.29
CA ARG A 9 11.53 -8.13 -9.97
C ARG A 9 10.28 -8.33 -9.10
N TRP A 10 10.48 -8.62 -7.82
CA TRP A 10 9.39 -8.79 -6.84
C TRP A 10 8.60 -7.50 -6.59
N LEU A 11 9.27 -6.35 -6.64
CA LEU A 11 8.64 -5.04 -6.47
C LEU A 11 8.11 -4.47 -7.79
N ALA A 12 8.72 -4.79 -8.93
CA ALA A 12 8.30 -4.31 -10.24
C ALA A 12 6.91 -4.82 -10.63
N GLU A 13 6.56 -6.06 -10.29
CA GLU A 13 5.26 -6.64 -10.65
C GLU A 13 4.06 -5.94 -9.97
N PRO A 14 4.04 -5.71 -8.64
CA PRO A 14 2.98 -4.96 -7.99
C PRO A 14 2.98 -3.47 -8.40
N ILE A 15 4.15 -2.85 -8.61
CA ILE A 15 4.23 -1.46 -9.09
C ILE A 15 3.69 -1.36 -10.53
N ALA A 16 3.98 -2.33 -11.40
CA ALA A 16 3.46 -2.40 -12.76
C ALA A 16 1.94 -2.62 -12.77
N ARG A 17 1.37 -3.42 -11.86
CA ARG A 17 -0.09 -3.56 -11.71
C ARG A 17 -0.76 -2.24 -11.31
N VAL A 18 -0.15 -1.51 -10.36
CA VAL A 18 -0.65 -0.21 -9.89
C VAL A 18 -0.58 0.85 -10.98
N LEU A 19 0.51 0.88 -11.74
CA LEU A 19 0.71 1.81 -12.86
C LEU A 19 0.03 1.34 -14.17
N GLY A 20 -0.54 0.13 -14.20
CA GLY A 20 -1.08 -0.49 -15.41
C GLY A 20 -0.06 -0.77 -16.50
N ALA A 21 1.22 -0.87 -16.12
CA ALA A 21 2.36 -1.21 -16.98
C ALA A 21 2.67 -2.73 -16.97
N ASP A 22 1.79 -3.55 -16.37
CA ASP A 22 1.87 -5.02 -16.31
C ASP A 22 1.46 -5.70 -17.62
N GLY A 23 1.11 -4.92 -18.65
CA GLY A 23 0.64 -5.42 -19.93
C GLY A 23 -0.76 -6.02 -19.89
N ARG A 24 -1.43 -5.99 -18.73
CA ARG A 24 -2.75 -6.60 -18.56
C ARG A 24 -3.85 -5.66 -19.02
N THR A 25 -4.78 -6.21 -19.80
CA THR A 25 -5.93 -5.46 -20.27
C THR A 25 -6.85 -5.12 -19.09
N ARG A 26 -7.69 -4.08 -19.26
CA ARG A 26 -8.73 -3.73 -18.26
C ARG A 26 -9.68 -4.91 -18.03
N GLN A 27 -9.90 -5.73 -19.06
CA GLN A 27 -10.75 -6.91 -19.01
C GLN A 27 -10.10 -8.01 -18.16
N GLU A 28 -8.82 -8.29 -18.33
CA GLU A 28 -8.10 -9.28 -17.51
C GLU A 28 -8.08 -8.91 -16.02
N ARG A 29 -7.87 -7.63 -15.69
CA ARG A 29 -7.95 -7.16 -14.30
C ARG A 29 -9.35 -7.27 -13.71
N ARG A 30 -10.38 -7.07 -14.55
CA ARG A 30 -11.77 -7.28 -14.17
C ARG A 30 -12.06 -8.77 -13.96
N ASP A 31 -11.56 -9.63 -14.83
CA ASP A 31 -11.81 -11.07 -14.77
C ASP A 31 -11.09 -11.70 -13.56
N GLU A 32 -9.88 -11.25 -13.24
CA GLU A 32 -9.15 -11.64 -12.02
C GLU A 32 -9.89 -11.16 -10.76
N LEU A 33 -10.40 -9.92 -10.75
CA LEU A 33 -11.26 -9.43 -9.66
C LEU A 33 -12.55 -10.26 -9.55
N MET A 34 -13.20 -10.60 -10.67
CA MET A 34 -14.41 -11.42 -10.66
C MET A 34 -14.13 -12.83 -10.16
N GLN A 35 -13.00 -13.43 -10.54
CA GLN A 35 -12.55 -14.72 -10.05
C GLN A 35 -12.35 -14.67 -8.53
N ASP A 36 -11.59 -13.69 -8.04
CA ASP A 36 -11.36 -13.48 -6.59
C ASP A 36 -12.67 -13.23 -5.82
N LEU A 37 -13.66 -12.56 -6.42
CA LEU A 37 -14.99 -12.34 -5.85
C LEU A 37 -15.85 -13.61 -5.81
N THR A 38 -15.51 -14.63 -6.61
CA THR A 38 -16.24 -15.90 -6.70
C THR A 38 -15.54 -17.06 -5.98
N LEU A 39 -14.33 -16.87 -5.45
CA LEU A 39 -13.60 -17.92 -4.73
C LEU A 39 -14.40 -18.43 -3.51
N PRO A 40 -14.39 -19.74 -3.20
CA PRO A 40 -15.05 -20.28 -2.01
C PRO A 40 -14.54 -19.66 -0.71
N GLY A 41 -15.35 -19.71 0.34
CA GLY A 41 -14.98 -19.19 1.67
C GLY A 41 -13.84 -19.94 2.35
N ASP A 42 -13.36 -21.06 1.80
CA ASP A 42 -12.26 -21.85 2.40
C ASP A 42 -10.87 -21.27 2.05
N ASP A 43 -10.80 -20.30 1.12
CA ASP A 43 -9.56 -19.58 0.73
C ASP A 43 -9.31 -18.31 1.58
N ILE A 44 -9.90 -18.21 2.78
CA ILE A 44 -9.72 -17.08 3.71
C ILE A 44 -8.27 -16.95 4.16
N ASP A 45 -7.58 -18.07 4.41
CA ASP A 45 -6.18 -18.06 4.82
C ASP A 45 -5.29 -17.49 3.71
N ASP A 46 -5.61 -17.77 2.45
CA ASP A 46 -4.95 -17.17 1.29
C ASP A 46 -5.20 -15.65 1.19
N LEU A 47 -6.38 -15.16 1.59
CA LEU A 47 -6.68 -13.72 1.61
C LEU A 47 -5.91 -13.01 2.74
N GLY A 48 -5.84 -13.61 3.91
CA GLY A 48 -5.07 -13.10 5.06
C GLY A 48 -3.57 -13.03 4.74
N LEU A 49 -3.00 -14.11 4.20
CA LEU A 49 -1.60 -14.18 3.76
C LEU A 49 -1.29 -13.16 2.66
N ARG A 50 -2.21 -12.94 1.71
CA ARG A 50 -2.07 -11.89 0.69
C ARG A 50 -1.94 -10.51 1.33
N HIS A 51 -2.75 -10.19 2.33
CA HIS A 51 -2.70 -8.90 3.02
C HIS A 51 -1.44 -8.75 3.89
N ILE A 52 -1.00 -9.81 4.58
CA ILE A 52 0.27 -9.82 5.33
C ILE A 52 1.44 -9.57 4.37
N SER A 53 1.47 -10.27 3.23
CA SER A 53 2.53 -10.12 2.22
C SER A 53 2.56 -8.72 1.63
N ARG A 54 1.39 -8.13 1.33
CA ARG A 54 1.28 -6.75 0.85
C ARG A 54 1.73 -5.75 1.92
N ALA A 55 1.34 -5.93 3.18
CA ALA A 55 1.79 -5.07 4.27
C ALA A 55 3.32 -5.10 4.41
N ALA A 56 3.92 -6.30 4.39
CA ALA A 56 5.37 -6.46 4.43
C ALA A 56 6.05 -5.77 3.23
N ALA A 57 5.51 -5.94 2.01
CA ALA A 57 6.04 -5.28 0.83
C ALA A 57 6.02 -3.74 0.95
N TRP A 58 4.92 -3.18 1.45
CA TRP A 58 4.83 -1.73 1.70
C TRP A 58 5.79 -1.26 2.80
N PHE A 59 6.03 -2.05 3.85
CA PHE A 59 7.07 -1.72 4.84
C PHE A 59 8.48 -1.75 4.25
N VAL A 60 8.78 -2.69 3.35
CA VAL A 60 10.06 -2.72 2.62
C VAL A 60 10.20 -1.49 1.72
N ILE A 61 9.14 -1.14 0.98
CA ILE A 61 9.12 0.07 0.14
C ILE A 61 9.26 1.32 1.03
N LEU A 62 8.60 1.38 2.18
CA LEU A 62 8.74 2.46 3.15
C LEU A 62 10.18 2.58 3.64
N ALA A 63 10.83 1.48 4.00
CA ALA A 63 12.22 1.52 4.46
C ALA A 63 13.14 2.11 3.38
N ALA A 64 13.05 1.62 2.14
CA ALA A 64 13.82 2.16 1.02
C ALA A 64 13.48 3.63 0.72
N GLY A 65 12.18 3.95 0.71
CA GLY A 65 11.66 5.28 0.46
C GLY A 65 12.04 6.29 1.54
N PHE A 66 12.14 5.86 2.79
CA PHE A 66 12.60 6.66 3.91
C PHE A 66 14.07 7.03 3.75
N PHE A 67 14.94 6.07 3.39
CA PHE A 67 16.35 6.37 3.10
C PHE A 67 16.50 7.36 1.93
N LEU A 68 15.72 7.18 0.86
CA LEU A 68 15.71 8.10 -0.27
C LEU A 68 15.22 9.50 0.15
N SER A 69 14.18 9.57 0.97
CA SER A 69 13.64 10.84 1.49
C SER A 69 14.67 11.55 2.38
N MET A 70 15.42 10.82 3.22
CA MET A 70 16.51 11.39 4.01
C MET A 70 17.67 11.88 3.13
N ALA A 71 18.03 11.14 2.08
CA ALA A 71 19.08 11.54 1.15
C ALA A 71 18.78 12.87 0.43
N VAL A 72 17.50 13.23 0.31
CA VAL A 72 17.04 14.52 -0.24
C VAL A 72 16.86 15.56 0.86
N ALA A 73 16.22 15.21 1.98
CA ALA A 73 15.91 16.13 3.06
C ALA A 73 17.16 16.63 3.82
N ILE A 74 18.20 15.79 3.99
CA ILE A 74 19.43 16.18 4.69
C ILE A 74 20.18 17.28 3.93
N PRO A 75 20.48 17.15 2.61
CA PRO A 75 21.10 18.25 1.87
C PRO A 75 20.27 19.53 1.94
N ILE A 76 18.95 19.42 1.76
CA ILE A 76 18.04 20.57 1.79
C ILE A 76 18.07 21.26 3.17
N SER A 77 18.10 20.51 4.28
CA SER A 77 18.17 21.10 5.62
C SER A 77 19.47 21.86 5.90
N LEU A 78 20.56 21.57 5.17
CA LEU A 78 21.82 22.32 5.28
C LEU A 78 21.76 23.69 4.59
N PHE A 79 20.85 23.90 3.64
CA PHE A 79 20.74 25.13 2.86
C PHE A 79 19.55 26.01 3.27
N ILE A 80 18.60 25.49 4.04
CA ILE A 80 17.31 26.14 4.30
C ILE A 80 17.11 26.35 5.80
N LYS A 81 16.67 27.56 6.19
CA LYS A 81 16.52 27.97 7.60
C LYS A 81 15.17 27.61 8.23
N GLU A 82 14.16 27.31 7.42
CA GLU A 82 12.79 27.05 7.88
C GLU A 82 12.26 25.72 7.34
N LEU A 83 11.49 24.99 8.17
CA LEU A 83 10.84 23.71 7.84
C LEU A 83 9.64 23.85 6.89
N SER A 84 9.28 25.08 6.50
CA SER A 84 8.15 25.37 5.62
C SER A 84 8.38 24.97 4.15
N ASP A 85 9.51 24.32 3.84
CA ASP A 85 9.87 23.97 2.48
C ASP A 85 8.98 22.85 1.91
N GLN A 86 8.55 23.02 0.67
CA GLN A 86 7.79 22.04 -0.11
C GLN A 86 8.51 20.67 -0.19
N ALA A 87 9.83 20.65 -0.07
CA ALA A 87 10.62 19.42 -0.02
C ALA A 87 10.32 18.57 1.23
N PHE A 88 10.18 19.20 2.41
CA PHE A 88 9.78 18.49 3.62
C PHE A 88 8.33 17.98 3.50
N PHE A 89 7.46 18.74 2.81
CA PHE A 89 6.07 18.31 2.58
C PHE A 89 6.03 17.08 1.69
N GLY A 90 6.76 17.10 0.57
CA GLY A 90 6.88 15.97 -0.33
C GLY A 90 7.45 14.73 0.36
N ALA A 91 8.52 14.89 1.15
CA ALA A 91 9.15 13.80 1.89
C ALA A 91 8.21 13.18 2.94
N ALA A 92 7.50 14.03 3.70
CA ALA A 92 6.51 13.59 4.68
C ALA A 92 5.34 12.90 3.98
N LEU A 93 4.76 13.50 2.94
CA LEU A 93 3.64 12.95 2.19
C LEU A 93 3.98 11.57 1.62
N PHE A 94 5.15 11.43 1.00
CA PHE A 94 5.62 10.16 0.46
C PHE A 94 5.82 9.10 1.55
N SER A 95 6.52 9.43 2.64
CA SER A 95 6.79 8.48 3.72
C SER A 95 5.50 8.04 4.43
N PHE A 96 4.62 8.97 4.78
CA PHE A 96 3.36 8.64 5.45
C PHE A 96 2.38 7.90 4.53
N PHE A 97 2.38 8.18 3.24
CA PHE A 97 1.56 7.43 2.28
C PHE A 97 1.95 5.95 2.27
N LEU A 98 3.25 5.65 2.15
CA LEU A 98 3.75 4.27 2.18
C LEU A 98 3.45 3.58 3.51
N PHE A 99 3.60 4.30 4.62
CA PHE A 99 3.24 3.82 5.95
C PHE A 99 1.75 3.46 6.06
N PHE A 100 0.84 4.35 5.65
CA PHE A 100 -0.59 4.08 5.72
C PHE A 100 -1.04 2.95 4.79
N MET A 101 -0.40 2.79 3.62
CA MET A 101 -0.64 1.61 2.77
C MET A 101 -0.24 0.31 3.47
N ALA A 102 0.89 0.29 4.18
CA ALA A 102 1.30 -0.87 4.99
C ALA A 102 0.28 -1.16 6.10
N CYS A 103 -0.13 -0.12 6.85
CA CYS A 103 -1.10 -0.24 7.94
C CYS A 103 -2.47 -0.71 7.46
N LEU A 104 -2.99 -0.18 6.34
CA LEU A 104 -4.28 -0.60 5.81
C LEU A 104 -4.31 -2.08 5.45
N HIS A 105 -3.25 -2.59 4.81
CA HIS A 105 -3.14 -4.02 4.54
C HIS A 105 -2.95 -4.85 5.81
N ALA A 106 -2.20 -4.37 6.79
CA ALA A 106 -2.09 -5.05 8.10
C ALA A 106 -3.45 -5.12 8.81
N VAL A 107 -4.24 -4.04 8.79
CA VAL A 107 -5.60 -4.01 9.34
C VAL A 107 -6.51 -4.98 8.60
N LYS A 108 -6.45 -5.04 7.26
CA LYS A 108 -7.22 -6.02 6.48
C LYS A 108 -6.84 -7.46 6.84
N ALA A 109 -5.56 -7.76 7.03
CA ALA A 109 -5.11 -9.07 7.52
C ALA A 109 -5.68 -9.39 8.93
N LEU A 110 -5.68 -8.41 9.84
CA LEU A 110 -6.26 -8.58 11.17
C LEU A 110 -7.77 -8.82 11.10
N ILE A 111 -8.48 -8.11 10.23
CA ILE A 111 -9.92 -8.31 10.06
C ILE A 111 -10.20 -9.73 9.57
N VAL A 112 -9.44 -10.20 8.58
CA VAL A 112 -9.61 -11.54 8.02
C VAL A 112 -9.38 -12.64 9.05
N HIS A 113 -8.36 -12.51 9.91
CA HIS A 113 -7.98 -13.56 10.86
C HIS A 113 -8.69 -13.48 12.22
N TYR A 114 -9.08 -12.28 12.68
CA TYR A 114 -9.52 -12.08 14.07
C TYR A 114 -10.93 -11.51 14.20
N LEU A 115 -11.52 -10.95 13.13
CA LEU A 115 -12.86 -10.40 13.23
C LEU A 115 -13.90 -11.52 13.11
N PRO A 116 -14.86 -11.63 14.04
CA PRO A 116 -15.90 -12.65 13.96
C PRO A 116 -16.76 -12.50 12.70
N GLU A 117 -17.27 -13.62 12.17
CA GLU A 117 -18.02 -13.65 10.90
C GLU A 117 -19.27 -12.74 10.86
N HIS A 118 -19.85 -12.42 12.01
CA HIS A 118 -21.01 -11.52 12.11
C HIS A 118 -20.66 -10.03 11.94
N TRP A 119 -19.39 -9.65 12.12
CA TRP A 119 -18.88 -8.30 11.84
C TRP A 119 -18.23 -8.19 10.45
N TRP A 120 -17.69 -9.29 9.94
CA TRP A 120 -17.11 -9.38 8.60
C TRP A 120 -17.36 -10.76 8.02
N SER A 121 -18.02 -10.83 6.87
CA SER A 121 -18.26 -12.12 6.19
C SER A 121 -17.54 -12.16 4.85
N PRO A 122 -16.61 -13.10 4.64
CA PRO A 122 -15.95 -13.30 3.34
C PRO A 122 -16.93 -13.82 2.28
N ARG A 123 -18.13 -14.26 2.68
CA ARG A 123 -19.21 -14.64 1.75
C ARG A 123 -20.03 -13.44 1.27
N SER A 124 -19.95 -12.30 1.96
CA SER A 124 -20.62 -11.07 1.54
C SER A 124 -19.84 -10.40 0.40
N PRO A 125 -20.47 -10.17 -0.77
CA PRO A 125 -19.81 -9.52 -1.90
C PRO A 125 -19.28 -8.13 -1.53
N VAL A 126 -20.01 -7.39 -0.69
CA VAL A 126 -19.63 -6.04 -0.25
C VAL A 126 -18.33 -6.07 0.57
N TRP A 127 -18.22 -7.01 1.51
CA TRP A 127 -17.02 -7.15 2.33
C TRP A 127 -15.82 -7.65 1.51
N ARG A 128 -16.04 -8.56 0.55
CA ARG A 128 -14.97 -8.98 -0.37
C ARG A 128 -14.47 -7.84 -1.25
N VAL A 129 -15.37 -7.05 -1.84
CA VAL A 129 -15.00 -5.89 -2.65
C VAL A 129 -14.21 -4.89 -1.81
N ALA A 130 -14.62 -4.63 -0.57
CA ALA A 130 -13.89 -3.73 0.33
C ALA A 130 -12.48 -4.26 0.67
N MET A 131 -12.32 -5.57 0.83
CA MET A 131 -11.02 -6.20 1.10
C MET A 131 -10.09 -6.21 -0.12
N LEU A 132 -10.63 -6.48 -1.30
CA LEU A 132 -9.85 -6.64 -2.54
C LEU A 132 -9.59 -5.33 -3.28
N SER A 133 -10.49 -4.35 -3.17
CA SER A 133 -10.36 -3.09 -3.90
C SER A 133 -9.23 -2.23 -3.34
N GLN A 134 -8.34 -1.82 -4.23
CA GLN A 134 -7.15 -1.02 -3.89
C GLN A 134 -7.42 0.49 -3.93
N LEU A 135 -8.42 0.94 -4.71
CA LEU A 135 -8.72 2.37 -4.84
C LEU A 135 -9.12 3.03 -3.50
N PRO A 136 -9.98 2.42 -2.67
CA PRO A 136 -10.29 2.96 -1.34
C PRO A 136 -9.04 3.05 -0.47
N ASP A 137 -8.18 2.03 -0.50
CA ASP A 137 -6.94 2.02 0.29
C ASP A 137 -6.02 3.18 -0.11
N LEU A 138 -5.84 3.39 -1.41
CA LEU A 138 -5.05 4.50 -1.95
C LEU A 138 -5.61 5.86 -1.55
N ALA A 139 -6.93 6.04 -1.67
CA ALA A 139 -7.59 7.30 -1.31
C ALA A 139 -7.47 7.61 0.18
N VAL A 140 -7.69 6.61 1.03
CA VAL A 140 -7.57 6.75 2.50
C VAL A 140 -6.12 7.00 2.90
N ALA A 141 -5.17 6.23 2.36
CA ALA A 141 -3.75 6.41 2.65
C ALA A 141 -3.26 7.81 2.25
N LEU A 142 -3.66 8.28 1.06
CA LEU A 142 -3.29 9.61 0.58
C LEU A 142 -3.90 10.73 1.43
N ALA A 143 -5.17 10.60 1.81
CA ALA A 143 -5.85 11.58 2.66
C ALA A 143 -5.19 11.67 4.04
N LEU A 144 -4.90 10.54 4.68
CA LEU A 144 -4.22 10.49 5.98
C LEU A 144 -2.79 11.03 5.88
N ALA A 145 -2.05 10.64 4.85
CA ALA A 145 -0.69 11.13 4.61
C ALA A 145 -0.66 12.65 4.40
N TYR A 146 -1.61 13.18 3.65
CA TYR A 146 -1.75 14.62 3.45
C TYR A 146 -2.02 15.36 4.75
N LEU A 147 -2.95 14.85 5.58
CA LEU A 147 -3.26 15.47 6.88
C LEU A 147 -2.03 15.54 7.78
N VAL A 148 -1.22 14.48 7.83
CA VAL A 148 0.02 14.45 8.63
C VAL A 148 1.10 15.34 8.00
N ALA A 149 1.33 15.26 6.70
CA ALA A 149 2.32 16.11 6.03
C ALA A 149 1.99 17.61 6.18
N ALA A 150 0.70 17.95 6.11
CA ALA A 150 0.23 19.32 6.29
C ALA A 150 0.30 19.80 7.75
N SER A 151 0.27 18.90 8.74
CA SER A 151 0.41 19.28 10.15
C SER A 151 1.87 19.49 10.58
N VAL A 152 2.83 18.84 9.90
CA VAL A 152 4.26 18.95 10.19
C VAL A 152 4.87 20.28 9.74
N ILE A 153 4.22 20.97 8.79
CA ILE A 153 4.78 22.13 8.06
C ILE A 153 4.05 23.43 8.41
N ARG A 154 3.12 23.35 9.37
CA ARG A 154 2.47 24.51 9.99
C ARG A 154 3.27 25.06 11.15
#